data_AF-A0ABD3WHT9-F1
#
_entry.id   AF-A0ABD3WHT9-F1
#
_cell.length_a   1.000
_cell.length_b   1.000
_cell.length_c   1.000
_cell.angle_alpha   90.00
_cell.angle_beta   90.00
_cell.angle_gamma   90.00
#
_symmetry.space_group_name_H-M   'P 1'
#
loop_
_entity.id
_entity.type
_entity.pdbx_description
1 polymer ?
#
loop_
_entity_poly.entity_id
_entity_poly.type
_entity_poly.pdbx_seq_one_letter_code
_entity_poly.pdbx_strand_id
1 'polypeptide(L)'
;MEVQESDSALVKAVKVAISQDLEKRYNDKDTQQFLLQSCALDPRFRALTDVDDATRIQIYASIVMQTVKVNECETVVKTEKTDELTHVLPSSLPPLPQLPPIQVTERDNIPAATAKVEVDEPPVKKGALEDLFGDVYVFKVEPSKSLFQRADAEITRYRNETSSIHIGDNPLMWWKVNETSFPLLAKLAKMLLTIPATSVPSERVFSTAGDVVSAQRASLTGENVDILIFLKKNMKL
;
A
#
# COMPACT_ATOMS: atom_id res chain seq x y z
N MET A 1 13.23 -26.41 -13.10
CA MET A 1 14.54 -26.34 -13.79
C MET A 1 14.52 -27.39 -14.88
N GLU A 2 14.30 -27.01 -16.14
CA GLU A 2 14.11 -28.00 -17.19
C GLU A 2 15.44 -28.63 -17.61
N VAL A 3 15.42 -29.96 -17.73
CA VAL A 3 16.53 -30.74 -18.24
C VAL A 3 16.50 -30.64 -19.76
N GLN A 4 17.57 -30.09 -20.34
CA GLN A 4 17.69 -29.90 -21.78
C GLN A 4 18.46 -31.08 -22.39
N GLU A 5 18.14 -31.44 -23.63
CA GLU A 5 18.83 -32.55 -24.31
C GLU A 5 20.33 -32.29 -24.47
N SER A 6 20.71 -31.02 -24.65
CA SER A 6 22.09 -30.54 -24.76
C SER A 6 22.90 -30.64 -23.45
N ASP A 7 22.26 -30.88 -22.31
CA ASP A 7 22.95 -30.96 -21.02
C ASP A 7 23.86 -32.21 -20.96
N SER A 8 25.07 -32.02 -20.41
CA SER A 8 25.94 -33.14 -20.03
C SER A 8 25.25 -34.05 -19.01
N ALA A 9 25.59 -35.34 -18.99
CA ALA A 9 25.04 -36.32 -18.03
C ALA A 9 25.15 -35.86 -16.57
N LEU A 10 26.26 -35.22 -16.20
CA LEU A 10 26.44 -34.65 -14.85
C LEU A 10 25.46 -33.50 -14.60
N VAL A 11 25.30 -32.58 -15.56
CA VAL A 11 24.38 -31.44 -15.44
C VAL A 11 22.94 -31.93 -15.32
N LYS A 12 22.54 -32.93 -16.13
CA LYS A 12 21.21 -33.57 -16.02
C LYS A 12 20.99 -34.14 -14.62
N ALA A 13 21.95 -34.89 -14.10
CA ALA A 13 21.87 -35.46 -12.75
C ALA A 13 21.76 -34.38 -11.66
N VAL A 14 22.55 -33.30 -11.76
CA VAL A 14 22.50 -32.17 -10.82
C VAL A 14 21.15 -31.44 -10.91
N LYS A 15 20.65 -31.15 -12.12
CA LYS A 15 19.34 -30.52 -12.33
C LYS A 15 18.21 -31.32 -11.70
N VAL A 16 18.22 -32.64 -11.91
CA VAL A 16 17.22 -33.56 -11.33
C VAL A 16 17.32 -33.57 -9.80
N ALA A 17 18.52 -33.70 -9.25
CA ALA A 17 18.72 -33.70 -7.80
C ALA A 17 18.25 -32.39 -7.15
N ILE A 18 18.56 -31.25 -7.76
CA ILE A 18 18.10 -29.93 -7.29
C ILE A 18 16.58 -29.82 -7.39
N SER A 19 15.98 -30.17 -8.53
CA SER A 19 14.51 -30.08 -8.70
C SER A 19 13.78 -30.92 -7.67
N GLN A 20 14.20 -32.17 -7.47
CA GLN A 20 13.61 -33.07 -6.48
C GLN A 20 13.71 -32.53 -5.05
N ASP A 21 14.83 -31.87 -4.71
CA ASP A 21 15.01 -31.29 -3.39
C ASP A 21 14.16 -30.01 -3.19
N LEU A 22 14.08 -29.15 -4.20
CA LEU A 22 13.25 -27.96 -4.18
C LEU A 22 11.76 -28.30 -4.12
N GLU A 23 11.32 -29.30 -4.88
CA GLU A 23 9.91 -29.77 -4.85
C GLU A 23 9.51 -30.25 -3.46
N LYS A 24 10.38 -30.94 -2.72
CA LYS A 24 10.07 -31.35 -1.34
C LYS A 24 9.80 -30.18 -0.41
N ARG A 25 10.47 -29.05 -0.63
CA ARG A 25 10.44 -27.89 0.27
C ARG A 25 9.48 -26.78 -0.15
N TYR A 26 9.22 -26.66 -1.45
CA TYR A 26 8.49 -25.52 -2.05
C TYR A 26 7.31 -25.96 -2.91
N ASN A 27 6.74 -27.15 -2.70
CA ASN A 27 5.52 -27.59 -3.39
C ASN A 27 4.23 -27.05 -2.75
N ASP A 28 4.33 -26.37 -1.61
CA ASP A 28 3.20 -25.71 -1.00
C ASP A 28 2.74 -24.50 -1.82
N LYS A 29 1.42 -24.41 -2.07
CA LYS A 29 0.83 -23.37 -2.93
C LYS A 29 1.01 -21.98 -2.34
N ASP A 30 0.86 -21.83 -1.03
CA ASP A 30 0.97 -20.53 -0.36
C ASP A 30 2.41 -20.03 -0.43
N THR A 31 3.37 -20.94 -0.22
CA THR A 31 4.80 -20.67 -0.37
C THR A 31 5.15 -20.28 -1.81
N GLN A 32 4.65 -20.99 -2.81
CA GLN A 32 4.88 -20.64 -4.22
C GLN A 32 4.29 -19.27 -4.58
N GLN A 33 3.06 -18.99 -4.13
CA GLN A 33 2.42 -17.69 -4.31
C GLN A 33 3.26 -16.58 -3.66
N PHE A 34 3.68 -16.79 -2.42
CA PHE A 34 4.53 -15.84 -1.70
C PHE A 34 5.85 -15.56 -2.45
N LEU A 35 6.53 -16.61 -2.93
CA LEU A 35 7.79 -16.47 -3.66
C LEU A 35 7.59 -15.72 -4.98
N LEU A 36 6.55 -16.06 -5.74
CA LEU A 36 6.24 -15.41 -7.01
C LEU A 36 5.85 -13.94 -6.84
N GLN A 37 5.05 -13.62 -5.82
CA GLN A 37 4.72 -12.24 -5.47
C GLN A 37 5.96 -11.45 -5.06
N SER A 38 6.83 -12.05 -4.24
CA SER A 38 8.09 -11.43 -3.82
C SER A 38 9.00 -11.14 -5.01
N CYS A 39 9.12 -12.10 -5.95
CA CYS A 39 9.87 -11.90 -7.19
C CYS A 39 9.26 -10.80 -8.08
N ALA A 40 7.93 -10.74 -8.18
CA ALA A 40 7.25 -9.70 -8.95
C ALA A 40 7.51 -8.29 -8.37
N LEU A 41 7.54 -8.17 -7.04
CA LEU A 41 7.85 -6.91 -6.34
C LEU A 41 9.34 -6.61 -6.28
N ASP A 42 10.22 -7.50 -6.71
CA ASP A 42 11.62 -7.17 -6.91
C ASP A 42 11.75 -6.40 -8.24
N PRO A 43 12.24 -5.14 -8.24
CA PRO A 43 12.36 -4.35 -9.46
C PRO A 43 13.23 -5.01 -10.54
N ARG A 44 14.11 -5.95 -10.16
CA ARG A 44 14.96 -6.72 -11.08
C ARG A 44 14.20 -7.79 -11.84
N PHE A 45 13.17 -8.39 -11.20
CA PHE A 45 12.47 -9.57 -11.71
C PHE A 45 11.00 -9.29 -12.06
N ARG A 46 10.55 -8.02 -12.00
CA ARG A 46 9.17 -7.62 -12.34
C ARG A 46 8.67 -8.14 -13.69
N ALA A 47 9.53 -8.36 -14.67
CA ALA A 47 9.10 -8.86 -15.98
C ALA A 47 8.53 -10.29 -15.93
N LEU A 48 8.98 -11.12 -14.97
CA LEU A 48 8.59 -12.53 -14.82
C LEU A 48 8.60 -13.29 -16.16
N THR A 49 9.67 -13.15 -16.94
CA THR A 49 9.79 -13.70 -18.30
C THR A 49 9.66 -15.22 -18.35
N ASP A 50 10.02 -15.89 -17.25
CA ASP A 50 10.04 -17.35 -17.14
C ASP A 50 8.67 -17.94 -16.77
N VAL A 51 7.66 -17.10 -16.53
CA VAL A 51 6.30 -17.48 -16.15
C VAL A 51 5.35 -17.19 -17.32
N ASP A 52 4.36 -18.07 -17.54
CA ASP A 52 3.35 -17.89 -18.58
C ASP A 52 2.47 -16.66 -18.31
N ASP A 53 1.89 -16.10 -19.38
CA ASP A 53 1.13 -14.86 -19.29
C ASP A 53 -0.11 -14.96 -18.39
N ALA A 54 -0.78 -16.12 -18.36
CA ALA A 54 -1.96 -16.32 -17.52
C ALA A 54 -1.60 -16.30 -16.03
N THR A 55 -0.54 -17.02 -15.65
CA THR A 55 -0.01 -17.03 -14.29
C THR A 55 0.55 -15.65 -13.92
N ARG A 56 1.22 -14.96 -14.84
CA ARG A 56 1.71 -13.59 -14.62
C ARG A 56 0.56 -12.63 -14.29
N ILE A 57 -0.54 -12.71 -15.04
CA ILE A 57 -1.75 -11.91 -14.77
C ILE A 57 -2.33 -12.24 -13.38
N GLN A 58 -2.41 -13.52 -13.03
CA GLN A 58 -2.89 -13.98 -11.71
C GLN A 58 -2.04 -13.42 -10.57
N ILE A 59 -0.71 -13.47 -10.70
CA ILE A 59 0.23 -12.94 -9.70
C ILE A 59 -0.03 -11.45 -9.48
N TYR A 60 -0.10 -10.66 -10.56
CA TYR A 60 -0.31 -9.22 -10.45
C TYR A 60 -1.69 -8.86 -9.89
N ALA A 61 -2.74 -9.60 -10.27
CA ALA A 61 -4.06 -9.44 -9.67
C ALA A 61 -4.03 -9.74 -8.16
N SER A 62 -3.34 -10.81 -7.75
CA SER A 62 -3.17 -11.16 -6.34
C SER A 62 -2.41 -10.08 -5.56
N ILE A 63 -1.37 -9.49 -6.14
CA ILE A 63 -0.62 -8.37 -5.55
C ILE A 63 -1.52 -7.15 -5.34
N VAL A 64 -2.37 -6.80 -6.30
CA VAL A 64 -3.33 -5.69 -6.14
C VAL A 64 -4.26 -5.96 -4.96
N MET A 65 -4.85 -7.16 -4.90
CA MET A 65 -5.75 -7.55 -3.81
C MET A 65 -5.04 -7.50 -2.44
N GLN A 66 -3.82 -8.00 -2.36
CA GLN A 66 -3.04 -8.00 -1.12
C GLN A 66 -2.62 -6.57 -0.72
N THR A 67 -2.30 -5.72 -1.69
CA THR A 67 -2.00 -4.30 -1.45
C THR A 67 -3.21 -3.58 -0.86
N VAL A 68 -4.39 -3.77 -1.46
CA VAL A 68 -5.65 -3.22 -0.93
C VAL A 68 -5.87 -3.68 0.50
N LYS A 69 -5.75 -4.99 0.76
CA LYS A 69 -5.92 -5.58 2.10
C LYS A 69 -4.98 -4.98 3.14
N VAL A 70 -3.68 -4.87 2.84
CA VAL A 70 -2.69 -4.28 3.76
C VAL A 70 -3.03 -2.84 4.10
N ASN A 71 -3.51 -2.08 3.12
CA ASN A 71 -3.84 -0.67 3.30
C ASN A 71 -5.18 -0.43 3.99
N GLU A 72 -6.17 -1.30 3.81
CA GLU A 72 -7.45 -1.27 4.52
C GLU A 72 -7.26 -1.55 6.02
N CYS A 73 -6.49 -2.60 6.37
CA CYS A 73 -6.19 -2.92 7.77
C CYS A 73 -5.54 -1.75 8.52
N GLU A 74 -4.74 -0.92 7.85
CA GLU A 74 -4.09 0.23 8.47
C GLU A 74 -5.06 1.40 8.74
N THR A 75 -6.12 1.56 7.94
CA THR A 75 -7.14 2.59 8.19
C THR A 75 -7.95 2.30 9.45
N VAL A 76 -8.23 1.02 9.73
CA VAL A 76 -8.90 0.59 10.96
C VAL A 76 -8.05 0.93 12.20
N VAL A 77 -6.76 0.62 12.17
CA VAL A 77 -5.83 0.85 13.29
C VAL A 77 -5.60 2.35 13.59
N LYS A 78 -5.69 3.22 12.59
CA LYS A 78 -5.59 4.68 12.80
C LYS A 78 -6.86 5.28 13.40
N THR A 79 -8.01 4.68 13.13
CA THR A 79 -9.30 5.16 13.66
C THR A 79 -9.42 4.81 15.15
N GLU A 80 -9.00 3.61 15.56
CA GLU A 80 -9.03 3.18 16.97
C GLU A 80 -8.05 3.94 17.88
N LYS A 81 -6.92 4.45 17.36
CA LYS A 81 -5.94 5.23 18.14
C LYS A 81 -6.33 6.70 18.36
N THR A 82 -7.41 7.18 17.75
CA THR A 82 -7.82 8.60 17.84
C THR A 82 -8.87 8.84 18.94
N ASP A 83 -9.48 7.78 19.49
CA ASP A 83 -10.57 7.91 20.46
C ASP A 83 -10.13 8.04 21.93
N GLU A 84 -8.83 7.95 22.27
CA GLU A 84 -8.37 8.05 23.67
C GLU A 84 -7.79 9.40 24.11
N LEU A 85 -7.80 10.46 23.28
CA LEU A 85 -7.34 11.80 23.70
C LEU A 85 -8.20 12.92 23.09
N THR A 86 -9.42 13.13 23.61
CA THR A 86 -10.12 14.43 23.49
C THR A 86 -10.47 14.98 24.86
N HIS A 87 -9.58 15.84 25.36
CA HIS A 87 -9.87 16.77 26.45
C HIS A 87 -10.89 17.81 25.96
N VAL A 88 -11.92 18.03 26.76
CA VAL A 88 -13.10 18.87 26.53
C VAL A 88 -12.72 20.31 26.13
N LEU A 89 -13.34 20.83 25.07
CA LEU A 89 -13.43 22.27 24.75
C LEU A 89 -14.91 22.63 24.50
N PRO A 90 -15.42 23.75 25.04
CA PRO A 90 -16.86 23.98 25.18
C PRO A 90 -17.52 24.49 23.90
N SER A 91 -18.73 24.02 23.68
CA SER A 91 -19.71 24.49 22.72
C SER A 91 -20.27 25.86 23.10
N SER A 92 -19.83 26.93 22.44
CA SER A 92 -20.69 28.08 22.10
C SER A 92 -19.98 29.04 21.14
N LEU A 93 -20.56 29.22 19.95
CA LEU A 93 -20.22 30.32 19.03
C LEU A 93 -21.02 31.57 19.44
N PRO A 94 -20.41 32.76 19.50
CA PRO A 94 -21.14 34.00 19.81
C PRO A 94 -22.04 34.43 18.64
N PRO A 95 -23.17 35.14 18.90
CA PRO A 95 -24.12 35.54 17.85
C PRO A 95 -23.57 36.66 16.96
N LEU A 96 -23.83 36.56 15.65
CA LEU A 96 -23.49 37.59 14.65
C LEU A 96 -24.37 38.85 14.80
N PRO A 97 -23.82 40.06 14.55
CA PRO A 97 -24.59 41.32 14.59
C PRO A 97 -25.58 41.41 13.42
N GLN A 98 -26.81 41.86 13.70
CA GLN A 98 -27.82 42.15 12.68
C GLN A 98 -27.60 43.54 12.06
N LEU A 99 -27.51 43.61 10.73
CA LEU A 99 -27.51 44.86 9.97
C LEU A 99 -28.94 45.27 9.58
N PRO A 100 -29.26 46.58 9.52
CA PRO A 100 -30.62 47.07 9.30
C PRO A 100 -31.12 46.88 7.85
N PRO A 101 -32.45 46.89 7.63
CA PRO A 101 -33.05 46.57 6.34
C PRO A 101 -32.92 47.73 5.34
N ILE A 102 -32.48 47.42 4.12
CA ILE A 102 -32.50 48.34 2.99
C ILE A 102 -33.93 48.43 2.47
N GLN A 103 -34.52 49.62 2.51
CA GLN A 103 -35.78 49.93 1.85
C GLN A 103 -35.51 50.40 0.41
N VAL A 104 -36.16 49.77 -0.57
CA VAL A 104 -36.40 50.41 -1.87
C VAL A 104 -37.86 50.17 -2.26
N THR A 105 -38.47 51.28 -2.64
CA THR A 105 -39.88 51.58 -2.86
C THR A 105 -40.46 51.10 -4.19
N GLU A 106 -41.79 50.99 -4.18
CA GLU A 106 -42.76 50.62 -5.22
C GLU A 106 -42.68 51.39 -6.56
N ARG A 107 -43.29 50.75 -7.60
CA ARG A 107 -44.23 51.26 -8.65
C ARG A 107 -44.01 50.49 -9.97
N ASP A 108 -44.97 49.98 -10.75
CA ASP A 108 -46.43 50.20 -10.92
C ASP A 108 -47.16 48.96 -11.52
N ASN A 109 -48.49 49.02 -11.49
CA ASN A 109 -49.55 48.01 -11.68
C ASN A 109 -50.03 47.75 -13.16
N ILE A 110 -50.26 46.46 -13.53
CA ILE A 110 -51.49 45.80 -14.12
C ILE A 110 -52.10 46.30 -15.48
N PRO A 111 -52.84 45.52 -16.35
CA PRO A 111 -53.52 44.18 -16.21
C PRO A 111 -53.21 43.12 -17.31
N ALA A 112 -53.30 41.80 -17.08
CA ALA A 112 -54.45 40.90 -16.85
C ALA A 112 -55.34 40.62 -18.09
N ALA A 113 -55.17 39.45 -18.73
CA ALA A 113 -56.28 38.57 -19.17
C ALA A 113 -55.78 37.19 -19.67
N THR A 114 -56.18 36.14 -18.93
CA THR A 114 -56.60 34.79 -19.37
C THR A 114 -55.68 33.91 -20.23
N ALA A 115 -55.06 32.89 -19.62
CA ALA A 115 -55.56 31.51 -19.60
C ALA A 115 -54.55 30.56 -18.89
N LYS A 116 -55.00 29.86 -17.84
CA LYS A 116 -54.40 28.62 -17.33
C LYS A 116 -55.11 27.48 -18.10
N VAL A 117 -54.52 26.33 -18.47
CA VAL A 117 -53.90 25.27 -17.67
C VAL A 117 -53.24 24.26 -18.64
N GLU A 118 -52.00 23.82 -18.40
CA GLU A 118 -51.58 22.40 -18.27
C GLU A 118 -50.10 22.32 -17.84
N VAL A 119 -49.75 21.32 -17.03
CA VAL A 119 -48.61 21.24 -16.09
C VAL A 119 -47.65 20.12 -16.51
N ASP A 120 -46.33 20.37 -16.59
CA ASP A 120 -45.32 19.63 -15.80
C ASP A 120 -43.88 20.24 -15.82
N GLU A 121 -43.31 20.30 -14.62
CA GLU A 121 -41.95 20.54 -14.06
C GLU A 121 -40.91 21.61 -14.59
N PRO A 122 -40.38 22.51 -13.71
CA PRO A 122 -39.54 23.68 -14.09
C PRO A 122 -38.01 23.45 -14.09
N PRO A 123 -37.23 24.31 -14.79
CA PRO A 123 -35.77 24.20 -14.88
C PRO A 123 -35.08 24.52 -13.55
N VAL A 124 -34.10 23.69 -13.17
CA VAL A 124 -33.24 23.89 -11.99
C VAL A 124 -32.52 25.23 -12.10
N LYS A 125 -32.85 26.17 -11.21
CA LYS A 125 -32.20 27.48 -11.15
C LYS A 125 -30.75 27.29 -10.68
N LYS A 126 -29.80 27.46 -11.60
CA LYS A 126 -28.37 27.56 -11.25
C LYS A 126 -28.19 28.77 -10.34
N GLY A 127 -27.52 28.59 -9.21
CA GLY A 127 -27.26 29.69 -8.28
C GLY A 127 -26.38 30.75 -8.94
N ALA A 128 -26.62 32.03 -8.63
CA ALA A 128 -25.84 33.16 -9.18
C ALA A 128 -24.32 33.05 -8.93
N LEU A 129 -23.91 32.23 -7.95
CA LEU A 129 -22.51 31.95 -7.64
C LEU A 129 -21.89 30.95 -8.66
N GLU A 130 -22.66 29.99 -9.15
CA GLU A 130 -22.27 29.03 -10.19
C GLU A 130 -22.07 29.73 -11.55
N ASP A 131 -22.89 30.73 -11.84
CA ASP A 131 -22.83 31.51 -13.08
C ASP A 131 -21.66 32.52 -13.09
N LEU A 132 -21.26 33.02 -11.91
CA LEU A 132 -20.21 34.03 -11.77
C LEU A 132 -18.80 33.42 -11.58
N PHE A 133 -18.69 32.24 -10.97
CA PHE A 133 -17.41 31.59 -10.67
C PHE A 133 -17.23 30.20 -11.31
N GLY A 134 -18.24 29.68 -12.02
CA GLY A 134 -18.21 28.34 -12.62
C GLY A 134 -17.03 28.13 -13.56
N ASP A 135 -16.67 29.13 -14.35
CA ASP A 135 -15.55 29.04 -15.30
C ASP A 135 -14.16 29.23 -14.67
N VAL A 136 -14.09 29.79 -13.45
CA VAL A 136 -12.83 30.05 -12.74
C VAL A 136 -12.53 28.96 -11.69
N TYR A 137 -13.56 28.26 -11.21
CA TYR A 137 -13.49 27.25 -10.16
C TYR A 137 -14.12 25.92 -10.59
N VAL A 138 -13.81 25.43 -11.79
CA VAL A 138 -13.98 24.00 -12.09
C VAL A 138 -12.91 23.21 -11.33
N PHE A 139 -13.13 22.97 -10.03
CA PHE A 139 -12.56 21.77 -9.43
C PHE A 139 -13.25 20.61 -10.15
N LYS A 140 -12.55 20.07 -11.14
CA LYS A 140 -12.89 18.77 -11.72
C LYS A 140 -12.76 17.78 -10.56
N VAL A 141 -13.86 17.52 -9.85
CA VAL A 141 -13.94 16.45 -8.87
C VAL A 141 -13.88 15.16 -9.69
N GLU A 142 -12.66 14.73 -10.00
CA GLU A 142 -12.41 13.38 -10.46
C GLU A 142 -13.05 12.46 -9.43
N PRO A 143 -13.89 11.49 -9.85
CA PRO A 143 -14.50 10.55 -8.92
C PRO A 143 -13.37 9.94 -8.09
N SER A 144 -13.50 10.01 -6.76
CA SER A 144 -12.47 9.51 -5.84
C SER A 144 -12.15 8.07 -6.22
N LYS A 145 -10.98 7.85 -6.84
CA LYS A 145 -10.57 6.52 -7.32
C LYS A 145 -10.60 5.56 -6.13
N SER A 146 -11.27 4.42 -6.29
CA SER A 146 -11.32 3.40 -5.24
C SER A 146 -9.90 2.94 -4.90
N LEU A 147 -9.70 2.41 -3.70
CA LEU A 147 -8.37 1.92 -3.26
C LEU A 147 -7.83 0.88 -4.27
N PHE A 148 -8.70 -0.03 -4.70
CA PHE A 148 -8.41 -0.99 -5.75
C PHE A 148 -7.92 -0.33 -7.05
N GLN A 149 -8.63 0.69 -7.55
CA GLN A 149 -8.24 1.40 -8.77
C GLN A 149 -6.90 2.13 -8.64
N ARG A 150 -6.57 2.63 -7.44
CA ARG A 150 -5.28 3.24 -7.16
C ARG A 150 -4.16 2.21 -7.13
N ALA A 151 -4.37 1.06 -6.47
CA ALA A 151 -3.40 -0.03 -6.42
C ALA A 151 -3.16 -0.63 -7.82
N ASP A 152 -4.22 -0.81 -8.61
CA ASP A 152 -4.15 -1.29 -9.99
C ASP A 152 -3.37 -0.31 -10.91
N ALA A 153 -3.62 1.00 -10.78
CA ALA A 153 -2.87 2.01 -11.51
C ALA A 153 -1.38 2.04 -11.12
N GLU A 154 -1.06 1.88 -9.83
CA GLU A 154 0.32 1.77 -9.35
C GLU A 154 1.02 0.53 -9.93
N ILE A 155 0.37 -0.63 -9.91
CA ILE A 155 0.91 -1.87 -10.49
C ILE A 155 1.14 -1.74 -11.99
N THR A 156 0.18 -1.16 -12.71
CA THR A 156 0.30 -0.92 -14.15
C THR A 156 1.51 -0.03 -14.46
N ARG A 157 1.70 1.04 -13.68
CA ARG A 157 2.87 1.90 -13.81
C ARG A 157 4.17 1.18 -13.45
N TYR A 158 4.18 0.41 -12.37
CA TYR A 158 5.36 -0.36 -11.93
C TYR A 158 5.81 -1.37 -13.00
N ARG A 159 4.87 -2.06 -13.65
CA ARG A 159 5.18 -3.01 -14.73
C ARG A 159 5.76 -2.34 -15.97
N ASN A 160 5.28 -1.15 -16.30
CA ASN A 160 5.70 -0.39 -17.48
C ASN A 160 6.95 0.48 -17.24
N GLU A 161 7.33 0.66 -15.97
CA GLU A 161 8.56 1.35 -15.61
C GLU A 161 9.74 0.67 -16.33
N THR A 162 10.64 1.45 -16.92
CA THR A 162 11.83 0.92 -17.64
C THR A 162 13.06 0.92 -16.73
N SER A 163 13.01 1.65 -15.62
CA SER A 163 14.07 1.75 -14.61
C SER A 163 14.23 0.42 -13.87
N SER A 164 15.04 -0.49 -14.43
CA SER A 164 15.50 -1.70 -13.72
C SER A 164 16.75 -1.35 -12.91
N ILE A 165 16.87 -1.90 -11.70
CA ILE A 165 18.06 -1.71 -10.86
C ILE A 165 19.16 -2.68 -11.29
N HIS A 166 20.42 -2.32 -11.05
CA HIS A 166 21.50 -3.27 -11.30
C HIS A 166 21.40 -4.46 -10.33
N ILE A 167 21.92 -5.62 -10.75
CA ILE A 167 21.83 -6.86 -9.96
C ILE A 167 22.44 -6.74 -8.55
N GLY A 168 23.44 -5.89 -8.38
CA GLY A 168 24.12 -5.63 -7.11
C GLY A 168 23.44 -4.59 -6.21
N ASP A 169 22.43 -3.88 -6.70
CA ASP A 169 21.73 -2.86 -5.94
C ASP A 169 20.68 -3.48 -5.01
N ASN A 170 20.39 -2.77 -3.92
CA ASN A 170 19.41 -3.23 -2.94
C ASN A 170 17.98 -2.85 -3.37
N PRO A 171 17.07 -3.83 -3.60
CA PRO A 171 15.70 -3.55 -4.02
C PRO A 171 14.90 -2.77 -2.96
N LEU A 172 15.19 -2.94 -1.66
CA LEU A 172 14.53 -2.18 -0.60
C LEU A 172 14.87 -0.68 -0.66
N MET A 173 16.09 -0.34 -1.12
CA MET A 173 16.49 1.05 -1.30
C MET A 173 15.75 1.68 -2.48
N TRP A 174 15.53 0.93 -3.55
CA TRP A 174 14.69 1.37 -4.67
C TRP A 174 13.27 1.67 -4.22
N TRP A 175 12.65 0.75 -3.47
CA TRP A 175 11.31 0.95 -2.92
C TRP A 175 11.23 2.16 -1.98
N LYS A 176 12.31 2.46 -1.23
CA LYS A 176 12.38 3.65 -0.38
C LYS A 176 12.42 4.95 -1.18
N VAL A 177 13.16 5.00 -2.29
CA VAL A 177 13.23 6.18 -3.16
C VAL A 177 11.92 6.38 -3.92
N ASN A 178 11.31 5.28 -4.37
CA ASN A 178 10.10 5.28 -5.19
C ASN A 178 8.80 5.24 -4.35
N GLU A 179 8.88 5.29 -3.02
CA GLU A 179 7.74 5.24 -2.11
C GLU A 179 6.73 6.37 -2.37
N THR A 180 7.20 7.55 -2.77
CA THR A 180 6.32 8.68 -3.11
C THR A 180 5.51 8.44 -4.39
N SER A 181 6.06 7.65 -5.32
CA SER A 181 5.43 7.30 -6.59
C SER A 181 4.51 6.08 -6.48
N PHE A 182 4.80 5.17 -5.55
CA PHE A 182 4.07 3.94 -5.30
C PHE A 182 3.74 3.76 -3.82
N PRO A 183 2.92 4.65 -3.22
CA PRO A 183 2.68 4.66 -1.77
C PRO A 183 1.91 3.44 -1.25
N LEU A 184 1.10 2.78 -2.08
CA LEU A 184 0.39 1.56 -1.69
C LEU A 184 1.30 0.36 -1.86
N LEU A 185 1.91 0.23 -3.04
CA LEU A 185 2.70 -0.94 -3.39
C LEU A 185 4.01 -1.05 -2.59
N ALA A 186 4.66 0.08 -2.28
CA ALA A 186 5.89 0.10 -1.50
C ALA A 186 5.71 -0.48 -0.09
N LYS A 187 4.51 -0.40 0.50
CA LYS A 187 4.23 -1.02 1.79
C LYS A 187 4.28 -2.54 1.71
N LEU A 188 3.57 -3.10 0.73
CA LEU A 188 3.56 -4.54 0.50
C LEU A 188 4.97 -5.04 0.14
N ALA A 189 5.68 -4.32 -0.73
CA ALA A 189 7.04 -4.67 -1.11
C ALA A 189 8.00 -4.69 0.08
N LYS A 190 7.94 -3.69 0.97
CA LYS A 190 8.72 -3.68 2.21
C LYS A 190 8.39 -4.87 3.11
N MET A 191 7.13 -5.27 3.20
CA MET A 191 6.74 -6.44 4.01
C MET A 191 7.27 -7.76 3.43
N LEU A 192 7.14 -7.97 2.13
CA LEU A 192 7.56 -9.24 1.51
C LEU A 192 9.08 -9.35 1.40
N LEU A 193 9.77 -8.28 0.98
CA LEU A 193 11.22 -8.30 0.72
C LEU A 193 12.09 -8.23 1.98
N THR A 194 11.53 -7.91 3.16
CA THR A 194 12.29 -7.90 4.42
C THR A 194 12.35 -9.26 5.10
N ILE A 195 11.58 -10.24 4.61
CA ILE A 195 11.57 -11.59 5.17
C ILE A 195 12.91 -12.26 4.85
N PRO A 196 13.69 -12.67 5.86
CA PRO A 196 14.96 -13.33 5.62
C PRO A 196 14.72 -14.72 5.02
N ALA A 197 15.56 -15.11 4.05
CA ALA A 197 15.47 -16.41 3.41
C ALA A 197 15.93 -17.57 4.33
N THR A 198 16.65 -17.28 5.41
CA THR A 198 17.25 -18.30 6.29
C THR A 198 17.12 -17.93 7.76
N SER A 199 17.26 -18.92 8.63
CA SER A 199 17.39 -18.76 10.09
C SER A 199 18.77 -18.23 10.52
N VAL A 200 19.71 -18.01 9.60
CA VAL A 200 21.07 -17.57 9.95
C VAL A 200 21.09 -16.27 10.79
N PRO A 201 20.27 -15.24 10.51
CA PRO A 201 20.23 -14.05 11.35
C PRO A 201 19.78 -14.35 12.78
N SER A 202 18.79 -15.23 12.98
CA SER A 202 18.32 -15.60 14.32
C SER A 202 19.35 -16.49 15.03
N GLU A 203 19.97 -17.44 14.34
CA GLU A 203 21.09 -18.24 14.88
C GLU A 203 22.27 -17.36 15.33
N ARG A 204 22.60 -16.31 14.57
CA ARG A 204 23.64 -15.34 14.98
C ARG A 204 23.24 -14.59 16.26
N VAL A 205 21.97 -14.26 16.43
CA VAL A 205 21.46 -13.66 17.67
C VAL A 205 21.58 -14.65 18.83
N PHE A 206 21.18 -15.92 18.64
CA PHE A 206 21.28 -16.97 19.66
C PHE A 206 22.73 -17.32 20.02
N SER A 207 23.64 -17.34 19.06
CA SER A 207 25.08 -17.49 19.34
C SER A 207 25.60 -16.34 20.20
N THR A 208 25.19 -15.10 19.89
CA THR A 208 25.53 -13.93 20.70
C THR A 208 24.92 -14.03 22.12
N ALA A 209 23.72 -14.58 22.23
CA ALA A 209 23.06 -14.85 23.52
C ALA A 209 23.83 -15.89 24.33
N GLY A 210 24.34 -16.94 23.69
CA GLY A 210 25.22 -17.94 24.32
C GLY A 210 26.47 -17.32 24.95
N ASP A 211 27.07 -16.31 24.30
CA ASP A 211 28.20 -15.57 24.89
C ASP A 211 27.80 -14.77 26.14
N VAL A 212 26.58 -14.20 26.14
CA VAL A 212 26.04 -13.42 27.27
C VAL A 212 25.71 -14.35 28.45
N VAL A 213 25.14 -15.52 28.15
CA VAL A 213 24.79 -16.58 29.11
C VAL A 213 25.94 -17.59 29.22
N SER A 214 27.13 -17.11 29.57
CA SER A 214 28.24 -18.01 29.92
C SER A 214 28.04 -18.62 31.31
N ALA A 215 28.65 -19.77 31.59
CA ALA A 215 28.55 -20.47 32.88
C ALA A 215 28.96 -19.59 34.10
N GLN A 216 29.76 -18.54 33.89
CA GLN A 216 30.16 -17.58 34.93
C GLN A 216 29.07 -16.55 35.26
N ARG A 217 27.99 -16.47 34.47
CA ARG A 217 26.86 -15.54 34.63
C ARG A 217 25.51 -16.26 34.78
N ALA A 218 25.51 -17.46 35.36
CA ALA A 218 24.34 -18.34 35.50
C ALA A 218 23.19 -17.80 36.38
N SER A 219 23.33 -16.60 36.97
CA SER A 219 22.28 -15.96 37.79
C SER A 219 21.39 -14.99 37.01
N LEU A 220 21.56 -14.85 35.69
CA LEU A 220 20.71 -13.99 34.86
C LEU A 220 19.33 -14.64 34.63
N THR A 221 18.26 -13.88 34.83
CA THR A 221 16.90 -14.27 34.44
C THR A 221 16.73 -14.16 32.92
N GLY A 222 15.78 -14.92 32.35
CA GLY A 222 15.49 -14.87 30.92
C GLY A 222 15.15 -13.47 30.41
N GLU A 223 14.36 -12.71 31.18
CA GLU A 223 14.01 -11.32 30.87
C GLU A 223 15.26 -10.41 30.77
N ASN A 224 16.21 -10.56 31.69
CA ASN A 224 17.45 -9.79 31.65
C ASN A 224 18.32 -10.17 30.45
N VAL A 225 18.31 -11.45 30.05
CA VAL A 225 19.02 -11.91 28.84
C VAL A 225 18.43 -11.26 27.59
N ASP A 226 17.10 -11.20 27.46
CA ASP A 226 16.42 -10.58 26.33
C ASP A 226 16.77 -9.09 26.21
N ILE A 227 16.72 -8.35 27.33
CA ILE A 227 17.10 -6.94 27.40
C ILE A 227 18.58 -6.76 26.98
N LEU A 228 19.48 -7.60 27.49
CA LEU A 228 20.91 -7.52 27.16
C LEU A 228 21.18 -7.82 25.69
N ILE A 229 20.51 -8.81 25.09
CA ILE A 229 20.61 -9.12 23.67
C ILE A 229 20.11 -7.93 22.84
N PHE A 230 18.94 -7.39 23.19
CA PHE A 230 18.36 -6.24 22.52
C PHE A 230 19.31 -5.03 22.55
N LEU A 231 19.84 -4.68 23.73
CA LEU A 231 20.80 -3.58 23.87
C LEU A 231 22.07 -3.85 23.05
N LYS A 232 22.64 -5.05 23.12
CA LYS A 232 23.87 -5.42 22.39
C LYS A 232 23.69 -5.35 20.87
N LYS A 233 22.52 -5.71 20.34
CA LYS A 233 22.24 -5.67 18.90
C LYS A 233 21.88 -4.27 18.38
N ASN A 234 21.36 -3.39 19.25
CA ASN A 234 20.91 -2.05 18.86
C ASN A 234 21.88 -0.91 19.28
N MET A 235 22.88 -1.19 20.11
CA MET A 235 23.94 -0.22 20.40
C MET A 235 24.78 0.07 19.16
N LYS A 236 24.83 1.34 18.77
CA LYS A 236 25.81 1.85 17.81
C LYS A 236 27.07 2.18 18.61
N LEU A 237 28.15 1.43 18.38
CA LEU A 237 29.50 1.77 18.84
C LEU A 237 30.12 2.82 17.92
#